data_AF-A0A1Q2KZ89-F1
#
_entry.id   AF-A0A1Q2KZ89-F1
#
_cell.length_a   1.000
_cell.length_b   1.000
_cell.length_c   1.000
_cell.angle_alpha   90.00
_cell.angle_beta   90.00
_cell.angle_gamma   90.00
#
_symmetry.space_group_name_H-M   'P 1'
#
loop_
_entity.id
_entity.type
_entity.pdbx_description
1 polymer ?
#
loop_
_entity_poly.entity_id
_entity_poly.type
_entity_poly.pdbx_seq_one_letter_code
_entity_poly.pdbx_strand_id
1 'polypeptide(L)'
;MNSKLKLFLPLMASLTLVAGCGAEQPIEEMAETTEETAAAADGFQEAREAAWLYVQEEEEWTEALEPKDRQTAEVSEVVASKYDEYTDKNFTGDEVLLVTFEREDIIAAKHVLVDPETNTVVGEMEGA
;
A
#
# COMPACT_ATOMS: atom_id res chain seq x y z
N MET A 1 4.91 23.19 -57.42
CA MET A 1 6.35 23.19 -57.09
C MET A 1 6.47 22.90 -55.59
N ASN A 2 7.03 21.82 -55.06
CA ASN A 2 7.81 20.70 -55.58
C ASN A 2 7.53 19.48 -54.68
N SER A 3 7.25 18.34 -55.29
CA SER A 3 7.29 17.03 -54.63
C SER A 3 8.73 16.62 -54.30
N LYS A 4 8.90 15.77 -53.28
CA LYS A 4 9.71 14.52 -53.22
C LYS A 4 10.34 14.37 -51.81
N LEU A 5 9.96 13.38 -50.99
CA LEU A 5 10.19 11.93 -51.08
C LEU A 5 11.48 11.49 -50.33
N LYS A 6 11.27 10.69 -49.26
CA LYS A 6 12.21 9.76 -48.58
C LYS A 6 13.31 10.42 -47.73
N LEU A 7 13.56 10.00 -46.49
CA LEU A 7 14.02 8.65 -46.14
C LEU A 7 13.67 8.30 -44.68
N PHE A 8 13.14 7.09 -44.50
CA PHE A 8 13.07 6.33 -43.26
C PHE A 8 14.47 6.10 -42.68
N LEU A 9 14.64 6.23 -41.36
CA LEU A 9 15.64 5.44 -40.62
C LEU A 9 15.34 5.41 -39.10
N PRO A 10 14.46 4.54 -38.59
CA PRO A 10 14.59 4.10 -37.19
C PRO A 10 15.73 3.08 -37.13
N LEU A 11 16.85 3.49 -36.52
CA LEU A 11 17.99 2.61 -36.26
C LEU A 11 17.57 1.56 -35.23
N MET A 12 17.45 0.34 -35.74
CA MET A 12 17.30 -0.91 -35.03
C MET A 12 18.48 -1.13 -34.07
N ALA A 13 18.18 -1.42 -32.81
CA ALA A 13 19.07 -2.18 -31.94
C ALA A 13 18.24 -2.86 -30.84
N SER A 14 17.57 -3.95 -31.23
CA SER A 14 17.17 -4.98 -30.29
C SER A 14 18.42 -5.55 -29.61
N LEU A 15 18.59 -5.28 -28.32
CA LEU A 15 19.33 -6.19 -27.45
C LEU A 15 18.33 -6.83 -26.50
N THR A 16 17.80 -7.98 -26.92
CA THR A 16 17.28 -8.99 -26.01
C THR A 16 18.45 -9.53 -25.20
N LEU A 17 18.62 -9.06 -23.96
CA LEU A 17 19.45 -9.76 -22.99
C LEU A 17 18.54 -10.73 -22.22
N VAL A 18 18.43 -11.95 -22.74
CA VAL A 18 17.98 -13.09 -21.93
C VAL A 18 19.16 -13.43 -21.01
N ALA A 19 19.15 -12.89 -19.80
CA ALA A 19 19.96 -13.43 -18.71
C ALA A 19 19.23 -14.64 -18.14
N GLY A 20 19.38 -15.79 -18.81
CA GLY A 20 19.19 -17.07 -18.18
C GLY A 20 20.43 -17.35 -17.33
N CYS A 21 20.32 -17.22 -16.02
CA CYS A 21 21.25 -17.82 -15.07
C CYS A 21 20.43 -18.58 -14.03
N GLY A 22 20.19 -19.85 -14.32
CA GLY A 22 19.91 -20.82 -13.27
C GLY A 22 21.19 -21.01 -12.48
N ALA A 23 21.15 -20.64 -11.21
CA ALA A 23 22.08 -21.12 -10.19
C ALA A 23 21.23 -21.53 -9.00
N GLU A 24 21.41 -22.80 -8.63
CA GLU A 24 20.78 -23.46 -7.50
C GLU A 24 20.98 -22.69 -6.20
N GLN A 25 19.91 -22.58 -5.41
CA GLN A 25 19.93 -22.02 -4.06
C GLN A 25 20.68 -22.96 -3.10
N PRO A 26 21.48 -22.39 -2.18
CA PRO A 26 21.32 -22.65 -0.76
C PRO A 26 21.19 -21.29 -0.04
N ILE A 27 19.99 -20.91 0.41
CA ILE A 27 19.47 -21.07 1.78
C ILE A 27 20.37 -20.47 2.86
N GLU A 28 19.73 -19.57 3.63
CA GLU A 28 20.09 -19.02 4.95
C GLU A 28 21.15 -17.92 5.00
N GLU A 29 20.79 -16.75 4.47
CA GLU A 29 21.06 -15.52 5.22
C GLU A 29 19.80 -15.23 6.05
N MET A 30 19.85 -15.55 7.34
CA MET A 30 18.91 -15.00 8.31
C MET A 30 19.20 -13.50 8.38
N ALA A 31 18.64 -12.74 7.43
CA ALA A 31 18.41 -11.33 7.65
C ALA A 31 17.45 -11.28 8.83
N GLU A 32 17.95 -10.84 9.97
CA GLU A 32 17.15 -10.38 11.09
C GLU A 32 16.22 -9.32 10.50
N THR A 33 15.03 -9.76 10.11
CA THR A 33 14.05 -8.94 9.40
C THR A 33 13.46 -8.09 10.50
N THR A 34 13.98 -6.87 10.65
CA THR A 34 13.39 -5.91 11.57
C THR A 34 11.96 -5.64 11.08
N GLU A 35 11.03 -5.36 11.98
CA GLU A 35 9.62 -5.10 11.64
C GLU A 35 9.49 -3.99 10.56
N GLU A 36 10.42 -3.03 10.57
CA GLU A 36 10.54 -1.98 9.56
C GLU A 36 10.85 -2.52 8.14
N THR A 37 11.68 -3.56 8.02
CA THR A 37 11.97 -4.17 6.70
C THR A 37 10.87 -5.13 6.25
N ALA A 38 10.15 -5.77 7.19
CA ALA A 38 9.01 -6.62 6.88
C ALA A 38 7.81 -5.80 6.34
N ALA A 39 7.52 -4.65 6.96
CA ALA A 39 6.49 -3.73 6.52
C ALA A 39 6.68 -3.20 5.10
N ALA A 40 7.93 -3.04 4.66
CA ALA A 40 8.23 -2.60 3.30
C ALA A 40 8.09 -3.71 2.24
N ALA A 41 8.01 -4.98 2.67
CA ALA A 41 8.06 -6.15 1.78
C ALA A 41 6.71 -6.85 1.58
N ASP A 42 5.70 -6.55 2.40
CA ASP A 42 4.38 -7.21 2.36
C ASP A 42 3.43 -6.67 1.27
N GLY A 43 3.79 -5.56 0.61
CA GLY A 43 3.03 -4.99 -0.50
C GLY A 43 1.85 -4.09 -0.10
N PHE A 44 1.72 -3.72 1.19
CA PHE A 44 0.64 -2.86 1.67
C PHE A 44 1.07 -1.41 1.95
N GLN A 45 2.20 -0.98 1.38
CA GLN A 45 2.77 0.35 1.65
C GLN A 45 1.81 1.47 1.24
N GLU A 46 1.17 1.36 0.09
CA GLU A 46 0.22 2.35 -0.43
C GLU A 46 -1.02 2.46 0.44
N ALA A 47 -1.54 1.32 0.93
CA ALA A 47 -2.69 1.31 1.83
C ALA A 47 -2.36 1.98 3.18
N ARG A 48 -1.18 1.70 3.74
CA ARG A 48 -0.69 2.37 4.95
C ARG A 48 -0.51 3.87 4.74
N GLU A 49 0.01 4.29 3.60
CA GLU A 49 0.18 5.71 3.28
C GLU A 49 -1.16 6.43 3.13
N ALA A 50 -2.13 5.82 2.45
CA ALA A 50 -3.48 6.38 2.32
C ALA A 50 -4.18 6.52 3.69
N ALA A 51 -4.13 5.47 4.50
CA ALA A 51 -4.70 5.48 5.85
C ALA A 51 -3.99 6.50 6.75
N TRP A 52 -2.66 6.60 6.66
CA TRP A 52 -1.87 7.59 7.40
C TRP A 52 -2.28 9.01 7.07
N LEU A 53 -2.39 9.34 5.77
CA LEU A 53 -2.78 10.68 5.35
C LEU A 53 -4.16 11.06 5.87
N TYR A 54 -5.11 10.12 5.85
CA TYR A 54 -6.45 10.32 6.40
C TYR A 54 -6.42 10.63 7.91
N VAL A 55 -5.67 9.83 8.68
CA VAL A 55 -5.58 10.00 10.13
C VAL A 55 -4.85 11.30 10.52
N GLN A 56 -3.91 11.77 9.69
CA GLN A 56 -3.25 13.06 9.87
C GLN A 56 -4.15 14.27 9.55
N GLU A 57 -5.32 14.08 8.95
CA GLU A 57 -6.33 15.15 8.84
C GLU A 57 -7.17 15.28 10.13
N GLU A 58 -7.13 14.27 11.01
CA GLU A 58 -7.80 14.28 12.30
C GLU A 58 -6.89 14.88 13.40
N GLU A 59 -7.34 15.96 14.04
CA GLU A 59 -6.55 16.68 15.06
C GLU A 59 -6.16 15.77 16.24
N GLU A 60 -7.01 14.81 16.61
CA GLU A 60 -6.79 13.90 17.75
C GLU A 60 -5.64 12.92 17.52
N TRP A 61 -5.39 12.54 16.27
CA TRP A 61 -4.38 11.53 15.92
C TRP A 61 -3.09 12.13 15.37
N THR A 62 -3.14 13.33 14.80
CA THR A 62 -1.97 14.02 14.22
C THR A 62 -0.83 14.23 15.22
N GLU A 63 -1.15 14.53 16.48
CA GLU A 63 -0.15 14.68 17.55
C GLU A 63 0.21 13.35 18.22
N ALA A 64 -0.63 12.33 18.03
CA ALA A 64 -0.44 11.01 18.58
C ALA A 64 0.53 10.18 17.75
N LEU A 65 0.45 10.18 16.42
CA LEU A 65 1.22 9.23 15.65
C LEU A 65 2.61 9.76 15.25
N GLU A 66 3.62 8.91 15.39
CA GLU A 66 4.97 9.17 14.91
C GLU A 66 5.14 8.64 13.47
N PRO A 67 6.02 9.22 12.64
CA PRO A 67 6.23 8.76 11.25
C PRO A 67 6.61 7.28 11.09
N LYS A 68 7.12 6.65 12.15
CA LYS A 68 7.43 5.21 12.19
C LYS A 68 6.16 4.35 12.24
N ASP A 69 5.09 4.85 12.86
CA ASP A 69 3.82 4.15 13.05
C ASP A 69 3.12 3.94 11.70
N ARG A 70 3.37 4.83 10.74
CA ARG A 70 3.00 4.65 9.33
C ARG A 70 3.51 3.33 8.75
N GLN A 71 4.72 2.91 9.11
CA GLN A 71 5.35 1.72 8.54
C GLN A 71 4.89 0.47 9.29
N THR A 72 4.75 0.54 10.61
CA THR A 72 4.43 -0.61 11.44
C THR A 72 2.93 -0.88 11.58
N ALA A 73 2.07 -0.04 10.98
CA ALA A 73 0.62 -0.24 11.02
C ALA A 73 0.24 -1.65 10.51
N GLU A 74 -0.59 -2.34 11.28
CA GLU A 74 -1.09 -3.65 10.92
C GLU A 74 -2.07 -3.51 9.75
N VAL A 75 -1.97 -4.41 8.78
CA VAL A 75 -2.91 -4.48 7.65
C VAL A 75 -3.52 -5.87 7.61
N SER A 76 -4.85 -5.93 7.62
CA SER A 76 -5.63 -7.16 7.54
C SER A 76 -6.70 -7.06 6.44
N GLU A 77 -6.92 -8.12 5.68
CA GLU A 77 -8.02 -8.19 4.70
C GLU A 77 -9.34 -8.50 5.41
N VAL A 78 -10.39 -7.72 5.15
CA VAL A 78 -11.71 -7.89 5.77
C VAL A 78 -12.84 -7.77 4.75
N VAL A 79 -13.93 -8.51 4.95
CA VAL A 79 -15.10 -8.47 4.07
C VAL A 79 -15.97 -7.26 4.43
N ALA A 80 -16.18 -6.40 3.45
CA ALA A 80 -16.85 -5.11 3.55
C ALA A 80 -18.30 -5.20 4.08
N SER A 81 -19.01 -6.29 3.78
CA SER A 81 -20.43 -6.49 4.16
C SER A 81 -20.71 -6.52 5.67
N LYS A 82 -19.67 -6.48 6.52
CA LYS A 82 -19.79 -6.43 7.98
C LYS A 82 -19.73 -5.02 8.58
N TYR A 83 -19.49 -3.98 7.78
CA TYR A 83 -19.27 -2.63 8.27
C TYR A 83 -20.34 -1.69 7.73
N ASP A 84 -21.11 -1.10 8.66
CA ASP A 84 -22.39 -0.43 8.36
C ASP A 84 -22.23 1.06 7.96
N GLU A 85 -21.06 1.67 8.10
CA GLU A 85 -20.83 3.08 7.76
C GLU A 85 -19.51 3.30 6.99
N TYR A 86 -19.61 3.27 5.66
CA TYR A 86 -18.56 3.78 4.78
C TYR A 86 -18.64 5.30 4.67
N THR A 87 -17.49 5.97 4.76
CA THR A 87 -17.38 7.39 4.43
C THR A 87 -17.64 7.62 2.93
N ASP A 88 -17.18 6.71 2.07
CA ASP A 88 -17.55 6.71 0.65
C ASP A 88 -18.82 5.88 0.41
N LYS A 89 -19.92 6.61 0.18
CA LYS A 89 -21.25 6.02 -0.11
C LYS A 89 -21.35 5.35 -1.48
N ASN A 90 -20.36 5.54 -2.34
CA ASN A 90 -20.29 4.91 -3.67
C ASN A 90 -19.39 3.68 -3.70
N PHE A 91 -18.76 3.34 -2.57
CA PHE A 91 -17.99 2.12 -2.49
C PHE A 91 -18.93 0.91 -2.71
N THR A 92 -18.52 0.03 -3.63
CA THR A 92 -19.29 -1.15 -4.04
C THR A 92 -18.48 -2.44 -3.94
N GLY A 93 -17.25 -2.35 -3.40
CA GLY A 93 -16.38 -3.50 -3.22
C GLY A 93 -16.85 -4.38 -2.07
N ASP A 94 -16.54 -5.67 -2.18
CA ASP A 94 -16.89 -6.68 -1.18
C ASP A 94 -15.76 -6.92 -0.16
N GLU A 95 -14.54 -6.43 -0.45
CA GLU A 95 -13.33 -6.62 0.34
C GLU A 95 -12.63 -5.27 0.55
N VAL A 96 -12.11 -5.06 1.75
CA VAL A 96 -11.32 -3.87 2.12
C VAL A 96 -10.11 -4.28 2.95
N LEU A 97 -9.07 -3.46 2.92
CA LEU A 97 -7.94 -3.55 3.83
C LEU A 97 -8.26 -2.75 5.08
N LEU A 98 -8.21 -3.41 6.24
CA LEU A 98 -8.23 -2.79 7.55
C LEU A 98 -6.80 -2.42 7.94
N VAL A 99 -6.52 -1.12 7.96
CA VAL A 99 -5.27 -0.59 8.50
C VAL A 99 -5.50 -0.17 9.95
N THR A 100 -4.72 -0.73 10.87
CA THR A 100 -4.83 -0.46 12.29
C THR A 100 -3.59 0.28 12.79
N PHE A 101 -3.82 1.44 13.40
CA PHE A 101 -2.81 2.19 14.14
C PHE A 101 -3.03 1.98 15.65
N GLU A 102 -2.08 1.32 16.29
CA GLU A 102 -2.06 1.12 17.74
C GLU A 102 -0.92 1.94 18.36
N ARG A 103 -1.15 2.44 19.58
CA ARG A 103 -0.06 2.94 20.44
C ARG A 103 -0.24 2.44 21.87
N GLU A 104 0.88 2.21 22.55
CA GLU A 104 0.87 1.72 23.94
C GLU A 104 0.27 2.73 24.95
N ASP A 105 0.19 4.01 24.59
CA ASP A 105 -0.25 5.11 25.45
C ASP A 105 -1.64 5.67 25.11
N ILE A 106 -2.30 5.15 24.07
CA ILE A 106 -3.69 5.46 23.73
C ILE A 106 -4.53 4.21 23.97
N ILE A 107 -5.63 4.36 24.71
CA ILE A 107 -6.48 3.23 25.13
C ILE A 107 -7.30 2.65 23.95
N ALA A 108 -7.35 3.34 22.82
CA ALA A 108 -8.09 2.94 21.63
C ALA A 108 -7.18 2.92 20.40
N ALA A 109 -7.34 1.91 19.55
CA ALA A 109 -6.72 1.83 18.23
C ALA A 109 -7.56 2.62 17.20
N LYS A 110 -6.91 3.12 16.14
CA LYS A 110 -7.59 3.68 14.97
C LYS A 110 -7.67 2.62 13.88
N HIS A 111 -8.87 2.43 13.35
CA HIS A 111 -9.14 1.47 12.30
C HIS A 111 -9.64 2.17 11.04
N VAL A 112 -8.88 2.08 9.96
CA VAL A 112 -9.18 2.72 8.68
C VAL A 112 -9.41 1.65 7.62
N LEU A 113 -10.49 1.79 6.85
CA LEU A 113 -10.84 0.89 5.76
C LEU A 113 -10.35 1.48 4.43
N VAL A 114 -9.55 0.71 3.70
CA VAL A 114 -8.94 1.11 2.43
C VAL A 114 -9.38 0.14 1.33
N ASP A 115 -9.79 0.66 0.18
CA ASP A 115 -10.05 -0.14 -1.01
C ASP A 115 -8.71 -0.71 -1.55
N PRO A 116 -8.53 -2.04 -1.63
CA PRO A 116 -7.30 -2.66 -2.11
C PRO A 116 -7.01 -2.39 -3.59
N GLU A 117 -8.03 -2.10 -4.42
CA GLU A 117 -7.83 -1.85 -5.85
C GLU A 117 -7.30 -0.43 -6.11
N THR A 118 -7.75 0.54 -5.31
CA THR A 118 -7.47 1.96 -5.54
C THR A 118 -6.56 2.59 -4.49
N ASN A 119 -6.32 1.91 -3.37
CA ASN A 119 -5.67 2.45 -2.17
C ASN A 119 -6.33 3.75 -1.68
N THR A 120 -7.65 3.82 -1.76
CA THR A 120 -8.43 4.98 -1.27
C THR A 120 -9.13 4.63 0.02
N VAL A 121 -9.21 5.59 0.95
CA VAL A 121 -9.96 5.39 2.20
C VAL A 121 -11.46 5.40 1.88
N VAL A 122 -12.13 4.32 2.25
CA VAL A 122 -13.57 4.13 2.01
C VAL A 122 -14.39 4.20 3.29
N GLY A 123 -13.76 4.09 4.46
CA GLY A 123 -14.44 4.20 5.74
C GLY A 123 -13.52 4.06 6.94
N GLU A 124 -14.13 4.03 8.11
CA GLU A 124 -13.48 3.81 9.39
C GLU A 124 -14.32 2.86 10.26
N MET A 125 -13.70 2.27 11.27
CA MET A 125 -14.42 1.50 12.29
C MET A 125 -14.20 2.10 13.67
N GLU A 126 -15.29 2.33 14.40
CA GLU A 126 -15.22 2.66 15.81
C GLU A 126 -15.06 1.39 16.65
N GLY A 127 -13.99 1.33 17.46
CA GLY A 127 -13.80 0.38 18.56
C GLY A 127 -13.90 -1.11 18.19
N ALA A 128 -12.76 -1.72 17.82
CA ALA A 128 -12.61 -3.18 17.87
C ALA A 128 -12.21 -3.66 19.28
#